data_AF-A0A382MKH6-F1
#
_entry.id   AF-A0A382MKH6-F1
#
_cell.length_a   1.000
_cell.length_b   1.000
_cell.length_c   1.000
_cell.angle_alpha   90.00
_cell.angle_beta   90.00
_cell.angle_gamma   90.00
#
_symmetry.space_group_name_H-M   'P 1'
#
loop_
_entity.id
_entity.type
_entity.pdbx_description
1 polymer ?
#
loop_
_entity_poly.entity_id
_entity_poly.type
_entity_poly.pdbx_seq_one_letter_code
_entity_poly.pdbx_strand_id
1 'polypeptide(L)'
;MSRYQTKKKKNPVRAIREFCIECMGGRDNKGSMKLVRECVSKTCALFEFRLGTNPYHKQTLSTEQREERGERLKANLISHERSKKTSEFDLSQTKHTNP
;
A
#
# COMPACT_ATOMS: atom_id res chain seq x y z
N MET A 1 27.39 5.03 -1.93
CA MET A 1 26.94 3.64 -1.66
C MET A 1 25.56 3.68 -1.02
N SER A 2 24.49 3.32 -1.75
CA SER A 2 23.10 3.29 -1.22
C SER A 2 22.49 1.89 -1.33
N ARG A 3 23.29 0.83 -1.13
CA ARG A 3 22.88 -0.55 -1.39
C ARG A 3 21.84 -1.13 -0.42
N TYR A 4 21.49 -0.39 0.62
CA TYR A 4 20.71 -0.85 1.78
C TYR A 4 19.42 -0.06 2.03
N GLN A 5 18.98 0.84 1.13
CA GLN A 5 17.81 1.66 1.44
C GLN A 5 16.48 0.89 1.36
N THR A 6 16.08 0.38 2.52
CA THR A 6 14.75 -0.13 2.85
C THR A 6 13.71 0.97 2.64
N LYS A 7 12.61 0.68 1.91
CA LYS A 7 11.57 1.69 1.66
C LYS A 7 10.70 1.82 2.91
N LYS A 8 10.58 3.01 3.48
CA LYS A 8 9.65 3.26 4.60
C LYS A 8 8.21 3.00 4.16
N LYS A 9 7.46 2.20 4.94
CA LYS A 9 6.05 1.86 4.68
C LYS A 9 5.20 2.22 5.90
N LYS A 10 4.01 2.78 5.64
CA LYS A 10 3.00 3.04 6.67
C LYS A 10 2.25 1.78 7.11
N ASN A 11 2.14 0.79 6.22
CA ASN A 11 1.50 -0.47 6.52
C ASN A 11 2.50 -1.42 7.23
N PRO A 12 2.18 -1.95 8.42
CA PRO A 12 3.11 -2.76 9.21
C PRO A 12 3.63 -4.01 8.49
N VAL A 13 2.76 -4.81 7.85
CA VAL A 13 3.23 -6.01 7.14
C VAL A 13 4.09 -5.67 5.93
N ARG A 14 3.80 -4.55 5.25
CA ARG A 14 4.69 -4.06 4.19
C ARG A 14 6.03 -3.61 4.76
N ALA A 15 6.09 -3.01 5.94
CA ALA A 15 7.34 -2.66 6.60
C ALA A 15 8.16 -3.90 7.00
N ILE A 16 7.50 -4.94 7.54
CA ILE A 16 8.13 -6.23 7.85
C ILE A 16 8.74 -6.86 6.59
N ARG A 17 8.04 -6.83 5.45
CA ARG A 17 8.60 -7.30 4.18
C ARG A 17 9.87 -6.55 3.78
N GLU A 18 9.91 -5.23 3.98
CA GLU A 18 11.10 -4.42 3.67
C GLU A 18 12.27 -4.79 4.58
N PHE A 19 12.00 -5.03 5.87
CA PHE A 19 13.00 -5.59 6.79
C PHE A 19 13.51 -6.96 6.33
N CYS A 20 12.64 -7.86 5.88
CA CYS A 20 13.08 -9.16 5.35
C CYS A 20 13.95 -9.02 4.09
N ILE A 21 13.65 -8.03 3.23
CA ILE A 21 14.48 -7.74 2.06
C ILE A 21 15.88 -7.27 2.49
N GLU A 22 15.96 -6.40 3.50
CA GLU A 22 17.21 -5.95 4.09
C GLU A 22 18.01 -7.10 4.70
N CYS A 23 17.35 -7.96 5.49
CA CYS A 23 17.92 -9.17 6.08
C CYS A 23 18.52 -10.13 5.03
N MET A 24 17.90 -10.23 3.84
CA MET A 24 18.39 -11.06 2.73
C MET A 24 19.38 -10.35 1.78
N GLY A 25 19.96 -9.22 2.20
CA GLY A 25 21.02 -8.52 1.45
C GLY A 25 20.55 -7.31 0.64
N GLY A 26 19.36 -6.78 0.93
CA GLY A 26 18.88 -5.51 0.41
C GLY A 26 18.22 -5.58 -0.97
N ARG A 27 17.66 -4.45 -1.41
CA ARG A 27 16.89 -4.34 -2.66
C ARG A 27 17.72 -4.45 -3.92
N ASP A 28 18.99 -4.07 -3.83
CA ASP A 28 19.92 -4.05 -4.95
C ASP A 28 20.41 -5.46 -5.32
N ASN A 29 20.16 -6.45 -4.44
CA ASN A 29 20.37 -7.84 -4.77
C ASN A 29 19.33 -8.34 -5.79
N LYS A 30 19.82 -8.82 -6.94
CA LYS A 30 19.01 -9.44 -8.00
C LYS A 30 18.35 -10.70 -7.45
N GLY A 31 17.05 -10.61 -7.18
CA GLY A 31 16.29 -11.72 -6.61
C GLY A 31 16.07 -11.63 -5.10
N SER A 32 16.28 -10.47 -4.48
CA SER A 32 15.92 -10.20 -3.08
C SER A 32 14.54 -10.74 -2.67
N MET A 33 13.54 -10.62 -3.54
CA MET A 33 12.22 -11.20 -3.29
C MET A 33 12.17 -12.73 -3.31
N LYS A 34 12.96 -13.38 -4.17
CA LYS A 34 13.09 -14.83 -4.23
C LYS A 34 13.75 -15.34 -2.94
N LEU A 35 14.82 -14.68 -2.50
CA LEU A 35 15.51 -14.97 -1.25
C LEU A 35 14.59 -14.89 -0.03
N VAL A 36 13.74 -13.86 0.06
CA VAL A 36 12.76 -13.75 1.16
C VAL A 36 11.72 -14.88 1.11
N ARG A 37 11.27 -15.29 -0.09
CA ARG A 37 10.32 -16.41 -0.25
C ARG A 37 10.94 -17.73 0.21
N GLU A 38 12.18 -17.97 -0.18
CA GLU A 38 12.96 -19.19 0.07
C GLU A 38 13.69 -19.18 1.42
N CYS A 39 13.46 -18.17 2.26
CA CYS A 39 14.04 -18.10 3.60
C CYS A 39 13.74 -19.40 4.38
N VAL A 40 14.78 -20.02 4.93
CA VAL A 40 14.68 -21.31 5.64
C VAL A 40 14.45 -21.14 7.15
N SER A 41 14.53 -19.91 7.67
CA SER A 41 14.37 -19.61 9.09
C SER A 41 12.89 -19.62 9.53
N LYS A 42 12.31 -20.83 9.57
CA LYS A 42 10.88 -21.04 9.94
C LYS A 42 10.56 -20.62 11.37
N THR A 43 11.56 -20.60 12.25
CA THR A 43 11.44 -20.16 13.65
C THR A 43 11.54 -18.64 13.83
N CYS A 44 11.85 -17.89 12.77
CA CYS A 44 11.86 -16.44 12.82
C CYS A 44 10.45 -15.91 13.13
N ALA A 45 10.33 -15.04 14.13
CA ALA A 45 9.06 -14.43 14.52
C ALA A 45 8.35 -13.67 13.39
N LEU A 46 9.09 -13.26 12.35
CA LEU A 46 8.56 -12.55 11.19
C LEU A 46 8.26 -13.47 9.99
N PHE A 47 8.53 -14.78 10.10
CA PHE A 47 8.49 -15.71 8.97
C PHE A 47 7.16 -15.69 8.23
N GLU A 48 6.04 -15.67 8.96
CA GLU A 48 4.70 -15.71 8.36
C GLU A 48 4.30 -14.38 7.70
N PHE A 49 4.91 -13.28 8.12
CA PHE A 49 4.65 -11.93 7.62
C PHE A 49 5.60 -11.52 6.48
N ARG A 50 6.67 -12.29 6.24
CA ARG A 50 7.81 -11.94 5.36
C ARG A 50 7.42 -11.55 3.93
N LEU A 51 6.27 -12.01 3.46
CA LEU A 51 5.77 -11.72 2.11
C LEU A 51 4.94 -10.43 2.03
N GLY A 52 4.72 -9.75 3.15
CA GLY A 52 3.94 -8.51 3.21
C GLY A 52 2.44 -8.74 3.37
N THR A 53 2.05 -9.88 3.93
CA THR A 53 0.67 -10.28 4.19
C THR A 53 0.58 -10.81 5.61
N ASN A 54 -0.51 -10.50 6.33
CA ASN A 54 -0.79 -11.08 7.65
C ASN A 54 -1.75 -12.26 7.47
N PRO A 55 -1.32 -13.53 7.65
CA PRO A 55 -2.20 -14.69 7.50
C PRO A 55 -3.29 -14.77 8.58
N TYR A 56 -3.11 -14.07 9.70
CA TYR A 56 -4.05 -14.01 10.82
C TYR A 56 -5.11 -12.92 10.66
N HIS A 57 -4.90 -11.98 9.74
CA HIS A 57 -5.89 -10.95 9.46
C HIS A 57 -6.92 -11.49 8.45
N LYS A 58 -7.93 -12.22 8.94
CA LYS A 58 -9.08 -12.63 8.13
C LYS A 58 -10.19 -11.59 8.26
N GLN A 59 -10.61 -11.01 7.14
CA GLN A 59 -11.87 -10.25 7.09
C GLN A 59 -12.97 -11.18 6.59
N THR A 60 -13.75 -11.74 7.52
CA THR A 60 -14.99 -12.45 7.20
C THR A 60 -16.09 -11.42 7.04
N LEU A 61 -16.29 -10.96 5.81
CA LEU A 61 -17.41 -10.09 5.45
C LEU A 61 -18.51 -10.94 4.81
N SER A 62 -19.77 -10.71 5.20
CA SER A 62 -20.91 -11.22 4.45
C SER A 62 -20.94 -10.62 3.05
N THR A 63 -21.73 -11.21 2.15
CA THR A 63 -21.97 -10.67 0.81
C THR A 63 -22.51 -9.24 0.90
N GLU A 64 -23.50 -9.03 1.75
CA GLU A 64 -24.10 -7.71 2.01
C GLU A 64 -23.08 -6.68 2.51
N GLN A 65 -22.24 -7.04 3.50
CA GLN A 65 -21.20 -6.14 4.01
C GLN A 65 -20.13 -5.82 2.95
N ARG A 66 -19.83 -6.77 2.07
CA ARG A 66 -18.90 -6.55 0.96
C ARG A 66 -19.48 -5.59 -0.07
N GLU A 67 -20.75 -5.74 -0.42
CA GLU A 67 -21.49 -4.86 -1.32
C GLU A 67 -21.60 -3.45 -0.75
N GLU A 68 -22.03 -3.32 0.51
CA GLU A 68 -22.14 -2.02 1.18
C GLU A 68 -20.81 -1.26 1.21
N ARG A 69 -19.71 -1.95 1.52
CA ARG A 69 -18.37 -1.34 1.46
C ARG A 69 -17.99 -0.92 0.04
N GLY A 70 -18.38 -1.71 -0.97
CA GLY A 70 -18.19 -1.37 -2.38
C GLY A 70 -18.94 -0.11 -2.77
N GLU A 71 -20.21 0.01 -2.37
CA GLU A 71 -21.04 1.19 -2.63
C GLU A 71 -20.50 2.44 -1.92
N ARG A 72 -20.08 2.32 -0.65
CA ARG A 72 -19.43 3.44 0.07
C ARG A 72 -18.15 3.91 -0.64
N LEU A 73 -17.35 2.99 -1.18
CA LEU A 73 -16.15 3.35 -1.94
C LEU A 73 -16.51 4.10 -3.23
N LYS A 74 -17.49 3.60 -4.00
CA LYS A 74 -17.97 4.28 -5.22
C LYS A 74 -18.47 5.70 -4.91
N ALA A 75 -19.27 5.85 -3.86
CA ALA A 75 -19.78 7.16 -3.44
C ALA A 75 -18.66 8.15 -3.11
N ASN A 76 -17.61 7.70 -2.41
CA ASN A 76 -16.44 8.52 -2.10
C ASN A 76 -15.61 8.90 -3.34
N LEU A 77 -15.53 8.03 -4.34
CA LEU A 77 -14.85 8.36 -5.60
C LEU A 77 -15.62 9.43 -6.38
N ILE A 78 -16.96 9.30 -6.45
CA ILE A 78 -17.84 10.27 -7.12
C ILE A 78 -17.75 11.64 -6.45
N SER A 79 -17.75 11.71 -5.11
CA SER A 79 -17.64 12.97 -4.39
C SER A 79 -16.29 13.65 -4.65
N HIS A 80 -15.20 12.89 -4.63
CA HIS A 80 -13.86 13.40 -4.91
C HIS A 80 -13.69 13.91 -6.36
N GLU A 81 -14.29 13.23 -7.34
CA GLU A 81 -14.34 13.72 -8.73
C GLU A 81 -15.14 15.02 -8.87
N ARG A 82 -16.29 15.12 -8.20
CA ARG A 82 -17.09 16.37 -8.19
C ARG A 82 -16.33 17.52 -7.55
N SER A 83 -15.69 17.31 -6.39
CA SER A 83 -14.89 18.34 -5.70
C SER A 83 -13.67 18.78 -6.52
N LYS A 84 -13.02 17.86 -7.25
CA LYS A 84 -11.96 18.25 -8.20
C LYS A 84 -12.50 19.14 -9.31
N LYS A 85 -13.63 18.76 -9.90
CA LYS A 85 -14.26 19.52 -11.00
C LYS A 85 -14.69 20.92 -10.55
N THR A 86 -15.22 21.07 -9.33
CA THR A 86 -15.53 22.41 -8.78
C THR A 86 -14.25 23.22 -8.56
N SER A 87 -13.19 22.62 -8.01
CA SER A 87 -11.91 23.33 -7.80
C SER A 87 -11.23 23.75 -9.11
N GLU A 88 -11.33 22.94 -10.17
CA GLU A 88 -10.82 23.28 -11.51
C GLU A 88 -11.64 24.40 -12.17
N PHE A 89 -12.96 24.38 -11.97
CA PHE A 89 -13.86 25.42 -12.46
C PHE A 89 -13.58 26.76 -11.77
N ASP A 90 -13.45 26.79 -10.45
CA ASP A 90 -13.14 28.00 -9.68
C ASP A 90 -11.78 28.59 -10.11
N LEU A 91 -10.77 27.75 -10.33
CA LEU A 91 -9.44 28.16 -10.80
C LEU A 91 -9.44 28.68 -12.25
N SER A 92 -10.39 28.22 -13.07
CA SER A 92 -10.56 28.72 -14.45
C SER A 92 -11.22 30.10 -14.47
N GLN A 93 -12.15 30.37 -13.54
CA GLN A 93 -12.82 31.66 -13.44
C GLN A 93 -11.91 32.77 -12.91
N THR A 94 -11.05 32.47 -11.92
CA THR A 94 -10.11 33.47 -11.38
C THR A 94 -9.05 33.93 -12.38
N LYS A 95 -8.86 33.20 -13.49
CA LYS A 95 -7.94 33.59 -14.59
C LYS A 95 -8.59 34.53 -15.62
N HIS A 96 -9.91 34.73 -15.58
CA HIS A 96 -10.64 35.60 -16.49
C HIS A 96 -11.03 36.96 -15.88
N THR A 97 -10.66 37.22 -14.62
CA THR A 97 -10.96 38.46 -13.89
C THR A 97 -9.69 39.17 -13.39
N ASN A 98 -8.69 39.32 -14.25
CA ASN A 98 -7.64 40.34 -14.05
C ASN A 98 -7.64 41.25 -15.29
N PRO A 99 -7.87 42.58 -15.11
CA PRO A 99 -7.88 43.54 -16.22
C PRO A 99 -6.51 43.71 -16.88
#